data_AF-A0A318S6Q4-F1
#
_entry.id   AF-A0A318S6Q4-F1
#
_cell.length_a   1.000
_cell.length_b   1.000
_cell.length_c   1.000
_cell.angle_alpha   90.00
_cell.angle_beta   90.00
_cell.angle_gamma   90.00
#
_symmetry.space_group_name_H-M   'P 1'
#
loop_
_entity.id
_entity.type
_entity.pdbx_description
1 polymer ?
#
loop_
_entity_poly.entity_id
_entity_poly.type
_entity_poly.pdbx_seq_one_letter_code
_entity_poly.pdbx_strand_id
1 'polypeptide(L)'
;MKLAFAAALAFFVLNFALGMSLQLGAKFHVRPLHHALYFLTCASTFACALFASLASRAWWWPALLLGALLLVPSTKPGRGDHALLACLVGVGFAFTSARLS
;
A
#
# COMPACT_ATOMS: atom_id res chain seq x y z
N MET A 1 3.93 -3.17 15.80
CA MET A 1 2.85 -3.58 14.87
C MET A 1 1.88 -2.44 14.54
N LYS A 2 1.08 -1.91 15.48
CA LYS A 2 0.07 -0.85 15.20
C LYS A 2 0.66 0.40 14.52
N LEU A 3 1.78 0.92 15.03
CA LEU A 3 2.44 2.08 14.43
C LEU A 3 2.96 1.81 13.01
N ALA A 4 3.53 0.62 12.77
CA ALA A 4 4.01 0.22 11.46
C ALA A 4 2.85 0.11 10.45
N PHE A 5 1.70 -0.43 10.88
CA PHE A 5 0.50 -0.47 10.06
C PHE A 5 -0.05 0.93 9.76
N ALA A 6 -0.10 1.81 10.76
CA ALA A 6 -0.54 3.20 10.58
C ALA A 6 0.36 3.96 9.59
N ALA A 7 1.69 3.79 9.70
CA ALA A 7 2.63 4.35 8.75
C ALA A 7 2.40 3.80 7.33
N ALA A 8 2.24 2.48 7.18
CA ALA A 8 1.95 1.85 5.89
C ALA A 8 0.67 2.42 5.26
N LEU A 9 -0.40 2.54 6.04
CA LEU A 9 -1.67 3.10 5.59
C LEU A 9 -1.52 4.57 5.17
N ALA A 10 -0.82 5.38 5.97
CA ALA A 10 -0.59 6.80 5.66
C ALA A 10 0.18 6.97 4.35
N PHE A 11 1.29 6.24 4.17
CA PHE A 11 2.07 6.30 2.93
C PHE A 11 1.27 5.78 1.73
N PHE A 12 0.48 4.71 1.92
CA PHE A 12 -0.39 4.20 0.88
C PHE A 12 -1.43 5.25 0.45
N VAL A 13 -2.13 5.87 1.40
CA VAL A 13 -3.17 6.89 1.11
C VAL A 13 -2.58 8.07 0.37
N LEU A 14 -1.41 8.58 0.80
CA LEU A 14 -0.72 9.66 0.10
C LEU A 14 -0.31 9.24 -1.32
N ASN A 15 0.22 8.03 -1.48
CA ASN A 15 0.61 7.51 -2.79
C ASN A 15 -0.60 7.32 -3.72
N PHE A 16 -1.70 6.81 -3.17
CA PHE A 16 -2.96 6.57 -3.86
C PHE A 16 -3.60 7.89 -4.29
N ALA A 17 -3.64 8.90 -3.42
CA ALA A 17 -4.11 10.24 -3.76
C ALA A 17 -3.30 10.87 -4.90
N LEU A 18 -1.98 10.69 -4.89
CA LEU A 18 -1.10 11.15 -5.98
C LEU A 18 -1.31 10.36 -7.29
N GLY A 19 -1.66 9.07 -7.21
CA GLY A 19 -2.04 8.26 -8.36
C GLY A 19 -3.41 8.65 -8.92
N MET A 20 -4.38 8.95 -8.04
CA MET A 20 -5.72 9.41 -8.41
C MET A 20 -5.67 10.79 -9.06
N SER A 21 -4.85 11.73 -8.56
CA SER A 21 -4.74 13.06 -9.18
C SER A 21 -4.27 12.96 -10.63
N LEU A 22 -3.34 12.05 -10.95
CA LEU A 22 -2.95 11.73 -12.31
C LEU A 22 -4.11 11.23 -13.17
N GLN A 23 -4.88 10.26 -12.65
CA GLN A 23 -6.03 9.70 -13.35
C GLN A 23 -7.12 10.76 -13.62
N LEU A 24 -7.21 11.76 -12.75
CA LEU A 24 -8.11 12.91 -12.89
C LEU A 24 -7.53 14.05 -13.76
N GLY A 25 -6.39 13.84 -14.42
CA GLY A 25 -5.83 14.79 -15.38
C GLY A 25 -4.91 15.87 -14.79
N ALA A 26 -4.41 15.69 -13.55
CA ALA A 26 -3.42 16.60 -12.99
C ALA A 26 -2.16 16.64 -13.86
N LYS A 27 -1.72 17.86 -14.22
CA LYS A 27 -0.51 18.09 -15.04
C LYS A 27 0.79 17.94 -14.25
N PHE A 28 0.71 17.96 -12.92
CA PHE A 28 1.87 17.90 -12.04
C PHE A 28 1.86 16.59 -11.26
N HIS A 29 2.86 15.75 -11.50
CA HIS A 29 3.07 14.51 -10.79
C HIS A 29 4.54 14.35 -10.45
N VAL A 30 4.84 14.35 -9.15
CA VAL A 30 6.19 14.22 -8.65
C VAL A 30 6.55 12.74 -8.60
N ARG A 31 7.02 12.22 -9.75
CA ARG A 31 7.39 10.80 -9.91
C ARG A 31 8.33 10.28 -8.81
N PRO A 32 9.39 11.01 -8.38
CA PRO A 32 10.24 10.56 -7.29
C PRO A 32 9.49 10.40 -5.96
N LEU A 33 8.58 11.32 -5.65
CA LEU A 33 7.76 11.26 -4.44
C LEU A 33 6.81 10.06 -4.46
N HIS A 34 6.18 9.77 -5.60
CA HIS A 34 5.33 8.59 -5.77
C HIS A 34 6.11 7.29 -5.49
N HIS A 35 7.32 7.15 -6.04
CA HIS A 35 8.15 5.97 -5.79
C HIS A 35 8.60 5.90 -4.33
N ALA A 36 9.00 7.02 -3.73
CA ALA A 36 9.40 7.07 -2.32
C ALA A 36 8.25 6.65 -1.40
N LEU A 37 7.03 7.17 -1.61
CA LEU A 37 5.85 6.79 -0.84
C LEU A 37 5.49 5.31 -1.04
N TYR A 38 5.60 4.79 -2.26
CA TYR A 38 5.40 3.36 -2.52
C TYR A 38 6.41 2.49 -1.77
N PHE A 39 7.72 2.80 -1.80
CA PHE A 39 8.72 2.05 -1.06
C PHE A 39 8.52 2.13 0.46
N LEU A 40 8.16 3.30 0.99
CA LEU A 40 7.84 3.47 2.40
C LEU A 40 6.60 2.66 2.81
N THR A 41 5.60 2.57 1.93
CA THR A 41 4.42 1.72 2.11
C THR A 41 4.82 0.26 2.21
N CYS A 42 5.62 -0.24 1.27
CA CYS A 42 6.11 -1.63 1.25
C CYS A 42 6.95 -1.95 2.49
N ALA A 43 7.92 -1.08 2.84
CA ALA A 43 8.79 -1.27 3.99
C ALA A 43 7.99 -1.30 5.31
N SER A 44 7.03 -0.39 5.47
CA SER A 44 6.18 -0.33 6.67
C SER A 44 5.24 -1.53 6.75
N THR A 45 4.71 -1.99 5.62
CA THR A 45 3.86 -3.21 5.55
C THR A 45 4.66 -4.46 5.90
N PHE A 46 5.88 -4.58 5.37
CA PHE A 46 6.82 -5.65 5.73
C PHE A 46 7.15 -5.63 7.22
N ALA A 47 7.51 -4.47 7.79
CA ALA A 47 7.76 -4.32 9.22
C ALA A 47 6.52 -4.71 10.05
N CYS A 48 5.31 -4.36 9.60
CA CYS A 48 4.08 -4.77 10.24
C CYS A 48 3.92 -6.30 10.25
N ALA A 49 4.14 -6.98 9.11
CA ALA A 49 4.09 -8.44 9.02
C ALA A 49 5.14 -9.10 9.90
N LEU A 50 6.38 -8.61 9.88
CA LEU A 50 7.47 -9.10 10.71
C LEU A 50 7.14 -8.98 12.20
N PHE A 51 6.71 -7.80 12.67
CA PHE A 51 6.33 -7.61 14.07
C PHE A 51 5.10 -8.42 14.48
N ALA A 52 4.13 -8.62 13.58
CA ALA A 52 3.00 -9.50 13.84
C ALA A 52 3.45 -10.95 13.99
N SER A 53 4.39 -11.40 13.15
CA SER A 53 4.95 -12.76 13.18
C SER A 53 5.73 -13.01 14.47
N LEU A 54 6.60 -12.07 14.85
CA LEU A 54 7.38 -12.15 16.09
C LEU A 54 6.49 -12.17 17.35
N ALA A 55 5.30 -11.57 17.26
CA ALA A 55 4.30 -11.57 18.33
C ALA A 55 3.28 -12.72 18.23
N SER A 56 3.48 -13.69 17.33
CA SER A 56 2.54 -14.80 17.05
C SER A 56 1.09 -14.34 16.79
N ARG A 57 0.92 -13.16 16.19
CA ARG A 57 -0.38 -12.59 15.80
C ARG A 57 -0.68 -12.92 14.33
N ALA A 58 -1.81 -12.41 13.83
CA ALA A 58 -2.27 -12.61 12.45
C ALA A 58 -1.37 -11.90 11.40
N TRP A 59 -0.15 -12.39 11.23
CA TRP A 59 0.88 -11.87 10.32
C TRP A 59 0.57 -12.10 8.84
N TRP A 60 -0.27 -13.08 8.54
CA TRP A 60 -0.62 -13.47 7.19
C TRP A 60 -1.40 -12.36 6.44
N TRP A 61 -2.22 -11.56 7.14
CA TRP A 61 -2.92 -10.43 6.53
C TRP A 61 -1.97 -9.36 5.94
N PRO A 62 -1.06 -8.75 6.73
CA PRO A 62 -0.10 -7.81 6.16
C PRO A 62 0.89 -8.47 5.18
N ALA A 63 1.16 -9.78 5.28
CA ALA A 63 1.96 -10.49 4.29
C ALA A 63 1.26 -10.62 2.92
N LEU A 64 -0.03 -10.96 2.90
CA LEU A 64 -0.83 -10.97 1.67
C LEU A 64 -0.94 -9.57 1.06
N LEU A 65 -1.12 -8.55 1.91
CA LEU A 65 -1.16 -7.15 1.48
C LEU A 65 0.17 -6.71 0.86
N LEU A 66 1.31 -7.12 1.44
CA LEU A 66 2.63 -6.90 0.86
C LEU A 66 2.77 -7.59 -0.50
N GLY A 67 2.31 -8.84 -0.62
CA GLY A 67 2.27 -9.54 -1.90
C GLY A 67 1.49 -8.77 -2.96
N ALA A 68 0.31 -8.27 -2.62
CA ALA A 68 -0.50 -7.46 -3.53
C ALA A 68 0.19 -6.14 -3.92
N LEU A 69 0.84 -5.45 -2.97
CA LEU A 69 1.63 -4.25 -3.25
C LEU A 69 2.74 -4.55 -4.27
N LEU A 70 3.50 -5.63 -4.06
CA LEU A 70 4.62 -6.01 -4.93
C LEU A 70 4.20 -6.39 -6.36
N LEU A 71 2.92 -6.69 -6.61
CA LEU A 71 2.36 -6.91 -7.95
C LEU A 71 2.00 -5.61 -8.68
N VAL A 72 1.83 -4.49 -7.97
CA VAL A 72 1.46 -3.20 -8.57
C VAL A 72 2.40 -2.78 -9.71
N PRO A 73 3.74 -2.87 -9.58
CA PRO A 73 4.68 -2.50 -10.64
C PRO A 73 4.60 -3.39 -11.90
N SER A 74 3.98 -4.57 -11.81
CA SER A 74 3.78 -5.45 -12.97
C SER A 74 2.68 -4.96 -13.92
N THR A 75 1.87 -4.00 -13.48
CA THR A 75 0.86 -3.33 -14.30
C THR A 75 1.41 -1.99 -14.81
N LYS A 76 0.95 -1.51 -15.98
CA LYS A 76 1.47 -0.22 -16.51
C LYS A 76 0.74 0.95 -15.85
N PRO A 77 1.46 1.96 -15.33
CA PRO A 77 0.85 3.18 -14.81
C PRO A 77 -0.06 3.85 -15.84
N GLY A 78 -1.18 4.43 -15.38
CA GLY A 78 -2.16 5.09 -16.25
C GLY A 78 -3.12 4.15 -16.98
N ARG A 79 -3.02 2.82 -16.79
CA ARG A 79 -4.01 1.86 -17.29
C ARG A 79 -5.03 1.46 -16.22
N GLY A 80 -6.19 0.99 -16.65
CA GLY A 80 -7.28 0.55 -15.78
C GLY A 80 -6.92 -0.63 -14.87
N ASP A 81 -6.06 -1.55 -15.32
CA ASP A 81 -5.55 -2.66 -14.52
C ASP A 81 -4.71 -2.19 -13.32
N HIS A 82 -3.89 -1.15 -13.51
CA HIS A 82 -3.12 -0.55 -12.43
C HIS A 82 -4.03 0.14 -11.40
N ALA A 83 -5.03 0.89 -11.87
CA ALA A 83 -6.01 1.56 -11.01
C ALA A 83 -6.84 0.54 -10.21
N LEU A 84 -7.29 -0.54 -10.86
CA LEU A 84 -8.03 -1.62 -10.21
C LEU A 84 -7.20 -2.28 -9.11
N LEU A 85 -5.95 -2.65 -9.40
CA LEU A 85 -5.08 -3.28 -8.42
C LEU A 85 -4.78 -2.35 -7.23
N ALA A 86 -4.56 -1.06 -7.47
CA ALA A 86 -4.39 -0.07 -6.41
C ALA A 86 -5.65 0.04 -5.52
N CYS A 87 -6.85 0.01 -6.11
CA CYS A 87 -8.11 -0.02 -5.36
C CYS A 87 -8.26 -1.29 -4.52
N LEU A 88 -7.93 -2.46 -5.07
CA LEU A 88 -7.96 -3.74 -4.34
C LEU A 88 -6.98 -3.74 -3.17
N VAL A 89 -5.79 -3.17 -3.34
CA VAL A 89 -4.83 -2.96 -2.25
C VAL A 89 -5.43 -2.06 -1.16
N GLY A 90 -6.14 -0.99 -1.53
CA GLY A 90 -6.84 -0.12 -0.59
C GLY A 90 -7.91 -0.86 0.23
N VAL A 91 -8.69 -1.73 -0.43
CA VAL A 91 -9.63 -2.63 0.25
C VAL A 91 -8.89 -3.59 1.19
N GLY A 92 -7.75 -4.12 0.75
CA GLY A 92 -6.87 -4.98 1.56
C GLY A 92 -6.38 -4.27 2.83
N PHE A 93 -6.03 -2.99 2.77
CA PHE A 93 -5.70 -2.18 3.94
C PHE A 93 -6.89 -2.07 4.91
N ALA A 94 -8.10 -1.79 4.42
CA ALA A 94 -9.29 -1.72 5.27
C ALA A 94 -9.58 -3.06 5.98
N PHE A 95 -9.53 -4.18 5.25
CA PHE A 95 -9.69 -5.51 5.83
C PHE A 95 -8.59 -5.85 6.84
N THR A 96 -7.33 -5.55 6.51
CA THR A 96 -6.20 -5.82 7.41
C THR A 96 -6.32 -5.02 8.71
N SER A 97 -6.79 -3.76 8.64
CA SER A 97 -7.05 -2.92 9.82
C SER A 97 -8.06 -3.57 10.77
N ALA A 98 -9.16 -4.12 10.25
CA ALA A 98 -10.18 -4.79 11.04
C ALA A 98 -9.67 -6.09 11.72
N ARG A 99 -8.59 -6.68 11.22
CA ARG A 99 -8.01 -7.95 11.73
C ARG A 99 -6.81 -7.75 12.63
N LEU A 100 -6.18 -6.58 12.60
CA LEU A 100 -5.07 -6.19 13.47
C LEU A 100 -5.51 -5.38 14.71
N SER A 101 -6.79 -5.05 14.80
CA SER A 101 -7.40 -4.29 15.92
C SER A 101 -7.43 -5.10 17.21
#